data_AF-A0A346AY05-F1
#
_entry.id   AF-A0A346AY05-F1
#
_cell.length_a   1.000
_cell.length_b   1.000
_cell.length_c   1.000
_cell.angle_alpha   90.00
_cell.angle_beta   90.00
_cell.angle_gamma   90.00
#
_symmetry.space_group_name_H-M   'P 1'
#
loop_
_entity.id
_entity.type
_entity.pdbx_description
1 polymer ?
#
loop_
_entity_poly.entity_id
_entity_poly.type
_entity_poly.pdbx_seq_one_letter_code
_entity_poly.pdbx_strand_id
1 'polypeptide(L)'
;MIIKKEYYSVEELLADVGWNGLIDSAKKGEFGKWLEEHGFEYENHLLKQYFQRENFTDIDLIIQICDLFDIKKNTLTLDAIKEISQALANERRKFDYISILGIKEYEVVENQAELIKITKTPNNIYLCNEDFKLPLGWNHRNYIGTGAAVVTLPNRENINFADYDISLKNIMIYRLHNICIAADNLENVNILPYEENEEKNLYLFYNLSLGRNSFETQRDFCRRVKDLLPVKVGTVFLYEDNYHIEEQKFYIQINWDMPFIDYAAKVGLDRSMWFMADVKMAEDVYLTQRKFAVYAVFNTDGNKIFISKLHIHFSKYGFIEVLLSDLPKAEKIHSGSGFGGYGLELIDAR
;
A
#
# COMPACT_ATOMS: atom_id res chain seq x y z
N MET A 1 9.71 21.76 17.74
CA MET A 1 8.56 22.02 18.63
C MET A 1 9.14 22.76 19.82
N ILE A 2 8.83 24.05 20.00
CA ILE A 2 9.44 24.80 21.10
C ILE A 2 8.70 24.40 22.39
N ILE A 3 9.35 23.64 23.25
CA ILE A 3 8.89 23.34 24.61
C ILE A 3 8.81 24.69 25.35
N LYS A 4 7.63 25.30 25.37
CA LYS A 4 7.39 26.66 25.92
C LYS A 4 6.74 26.67 27.30
N LYS A 5 6.30 25.51 27.79
CA LYS A 5 5.73 25.30 29.12
C LYS A 5 6.82 24.78 30.05
N GLU A 6 6.83 25.21 31.30
CA GLU A 6 7.64 24.58 32.34
C GLU A 6 7.01 23.21 32.66
N TYR A 7 7.75 22.14 32.39
CA TYR A 7 7.40 20.77 32.78
C TYR A 7 8.38 20.35 33.88
N TYR A 8 7.90 19.69 34.92
CA TYR A 8 8.71 19.30 36.08
C TYR A 8 9.22 17.85 36.00
N SER A 9 8.71 17.06 35.04
CA SER A 9 9.18 15.70 34.78
C SER A 9 9.01 15.28 33.31
N VAL A 10 9.69 14.20 32.92
CA VAL A 10 9.55 13.63 31.57
C VAL A 10 8.15 13.06 31.34
N GLU A 11 7.48 12.56 32.38
CA GLU A 11 6.09 12.09 32.32
C GLU A 11 5.10 13.22 32.05
N GLU A 12 5.31 14.40 32.65
CA GLU A 12 4.47 15.58 32.38
C GLU A 12 4.67 16.09 30.96
N LEU A 13 5.92 16.13 30.49
CA LEU A 13 6.23 16.47 29.11
C LEU A 13 5.59 15.48 28.15
N LEU A 14 5.76 14.18 28.41
CA LEU A 14 5.19 13.08 27.62
C LEU A 14 3.66 13.13 27.60
N ALA A 15 3.00 13.47 28.71
CA ALA A 15 1.55 13.58 28.79
C ALA A 15 0.98 14.72 27.93
N ASP A 16 1.74 15.80 27.72
CA ASP A 16 1.31 16.96 26.93
C ASP A 16 1.67 16.82 25.44
N VAL A 17 2.85 16.28 25.12
CA VAL A 17 3.36 16.23 23.73
C VAL A 17 3.20 14.86 23.06
N GLY A 18 2.93 13.80 23.83
CA GLY A 18 2.84 12.42 23.36
C GLY A 18 4.18 11.84 22.90
N TRP A 19 4.20 10.52 22.61
CA TRP A 19 5.42 9.82 22.20
C TRP A 19 5.98 10.35 20.87
N ASN A 20 5.13 10.58 19.88
CA ASN A 20 5.56 11.12 18.58
C ASN A 20 6.21 12.49 18.73
N GLY A 21 5.65 13.38 19.57
CA GLY A 21 6.23 14.69 19.85
C GLY A 21 7.56 14.59 20.59
N LEU A 22 7.68 13.67 21.54
CA LEU A 22 8.89 13.45 22.32
C LEU A 22 10.02 12.87 21.46
N ILE A 23 9.73 11.88 20.62
CA ILE A 23 10.68 11.27 19.67
C ILE A 23 11.18 12.31 18.67
N ASP A 24 10.26 13.09 18.08
CA ASP A 24 10.61 14.16 17.17
C ASP A 24 11.51 15.20 17.84
N SER A 25 11.19 15.56 19.09
CA SER A 25 11.97 16.50 19.89
C SER A 25 13.36 15.94 20.21
N ALA A 26 13.47 14.65 20.53
CA ALA A 26 14.73 13.96 20.80
C ALA A 26 15.62 13.90 19.56
N LYS A 27 15.07 13.51 18.40
CA LYS A 27 15.79 13.50 17.12
C LYS A 27 16.26 14.89 16.69
N LYS A 28 15.49 15.93 16.99
CA LYS A 28 15.83 17.34 16.71
C LYS A 28 16.79 17.94 17.75
N GLY A 29 17.15 17.19 18.79
CA GLY A 29 18.00 17.66 19.90
C GLY A 29 17.34 18.68 20.82
N GLU A 30 16.03 18.93 20.68
CA GLU A 30 15.24 19.83 21.52
C GLU A 30 15.02 19.20 22.91
N PHE A 31 14.70 17.90 22.96
CA PHE A 31 14.57 17.17 24.23
C PHE A 31 15.90 17.09 24.97
N GLY A 32 17.01 16.91 24.26
CA GLY A 32 18.34 16.90 24.88
C GLY A 32 18.73 18.25 25.51
N LYS A 33 18.28 19.37 24.93
CA LYS A 33 18.44 20.71 25.54
C LYS A 33 17.56 20.87 26.78
N TRP A 34 16.31 20.41 26.69
CA TRP A 34 15.40 20.42 27.82
C TRP A 34 15.96 19.62 29.00
N LEU A 35 16.54 18.44 28.75
CA LEU A 35 17.20 17.63 29.77
C LEU A 35 18.37 18.37 30.45
N GLU A 36 19.20 19.08 29.68
CA GLU A 36 20.28 19.91 30.24
C GLU A 36 19.75 21.06 31.11
N GLU A 37 18.68 21.72 30.66
CA GLU A 37 18.05 22.83 31.41
C GLU A 37 17.38 22.38 32.71
N HIS A 38 17.02 21.10 32.83
CA HIS A 38 16.29 20.53 33.97
C HIS A 38 17.16 19.60 34.85
N GLY A 39 18.48 19.56 34.63
CA GLY A 39 19.43 18.84 35.50
C GLY A 39 19.50 17.32 35.25
N PHE A 40 19.19 16.87 34.03
CA PHE A 40 19.29 15.47 33.58
C PHE A 40 20.49 15.27 32.64
N GLU A 41 21.67 15.80 33.02
CA GLU A 41 22.85 15.75 32.15
C GLU A 41 23.37 14.33 31.93
N TYR A 42 23.19 13.44 32.91
CA TYR A 42 23.59 12.04 32.81
C TYR A 42 22.73 11.26 31.82
N GLU A 43 21.40 11.38 31.92
CA GLU A 43 20.43 10.75 31.03
C GLU A 43 20.59 11.28 29.61
N ASN A 44 20.81 12.60 29.47
CA ASN A 44 21.09 13.20 28.16
C ASN A 44 22.42 12.68 27.56
N HIS A 45 23.45 12.45 28.39
CA HIS A 45 24.68 11.84 27.92
C HIS A 45 24.45 10.41 27.41
N LEU A 46 23.70 9.59 28.15
CA LEU A 46 23.34 8.24 27.72
C LEU A 46 22.50 8.24 26.45
N LEU A 47 21.56 9.18 26.33
CA LEU A 47 20.74 9.35 25.13
C LEU A 47 21.61 9.77 23.92
N LYS A 48 22.58 10.66 24.11
CA LYS A 48 23.55 11.04 23.06
C LYS A 48 24.43 9.86 22.63
N GLN A 49 24.87 9.02 23.56
CA GLN A 49 25.58 7.77 23.21
C GLN A 49 24.68 6.81 22.44
N TYR A 50 23.39 6.77 22.79
CA TYR A 50 22.41 5.97 22.07
C TYR A 50 22.26 6.41 20.60
N PHE A 51 22.18 7.73 20.37
CA PHE A 51 22.14 8.31 19.01
C PHE A 51 23.40 8.06 18.18
N GLN A 52 24.52 7.66 18.78
CA GLN A 52 25.75 7.29 18.06
C GLN A 52 25.75 5.85 17.56
N ARG A 53 24.76 5.03 17.95
CA ARG A 53 24.60 3.67 17.42
C ARG A 53 24.13 3.72 15.96
N GLU A 54 24.74 2.91 15.10
CA GLU A 54 24.22 2.71 13.74
C GLU A 54 22.86 2.00 13.81
N ASN A 55 21.85 2.55 13.13
CA ASN A 55 20.53 1.93 12.90
C ASN A 55 19.73 1.58 14.18
N PHE A 56 19.28 2.59 14.93
CA PHE A 56 18.25 2.42 15.97
C PHE A 56 16.87 2.85 15.46
N THR A 57 15.82 2.22 15.99
CA THR A 57 14.41 2.51 15.63
C THR A 57 13.77 3.53 16.58
N ASP A 58 12.54 3.96 16.27
CA ASP A 58 11.78 4.83 17.17
C ASP A 58 11.37 4.09 18.45
N ILE A 59 11.19 2.76 18.38
CA ILE A 59 10.84 1.92 19.52
C ILE A 59 12.04 1.74 20.45
N ASP A 60 13.19 1.46 19.87
CA ASP A 60 14.49 1.45 20.52
C ASP A 60 14.71 2.71 21.37
N LEU A 61 14.39 3.87 20.79
CA LEU A 61 14.45 5.16 21.49
C LEU A 61 13.39 5.28 22.60
N ILE A 62 12.15 4.84 22.36
CA ILE A 62 11.09 4.81 23.38
C ILE A 62 11.50 3.94 24.58
N ILE A 63 12.02 2.74 24.33
CA ILE A 63 12.49 1.82 25.38
C ILE A 63 13.63 2.47 26.15
N GLN A 64 14.59 3.05 25.44
CA GLN A 64 15.71 3.76 26.08
C GLN A 64 15.23 4.91 26.97
N ILE A 65 14.23 5.69 26.54
CA ILE A 65 13.65 6.77 27.34
C ILE A 65 12.90 6.18 28.55
N CYS A 66 12.10 5.14 28.37
CA CYS A 66 11.41 4.47 29.47
C CYS A 66 12.39 3.94 30.53
N ASP A 67 13.50 3.33 30.09
CA ASP A 67 14.54 2.78 30.97
C ASP A 67 15.31 3.88 31.71
N LEU A 68 15.61 5.00 31.03
CA LEU A 68 16.33 6.13 31.62
C LEU A 68 15.53 6.83 32.72
N PHE A 69 14.20 6.88 32.59
CA PHE A 69 13.34 7.64 33.50
C PHE A 69 12.40 6.75 34.35
N ASP A 70 12.61 5.43 34.39
CA ASP A 70 11.75 4.45 35.08
C ASP A 70 10.24 4.63 34.77
N ILE A 71 9.91 4.92 33.50
CA ILE A 71 8.53 5.13 33.06
C ILE A 71 7.83 3.77 32.99
N LYS A 72 7.05 3.45 34.03
CA LYS A 72 6.35 2.17 34.14
C LYS A 72 5.18 2.08 33.17
N LYS A 73 4.89 0.86 32.69
CA LYS A 73 3.80 0.58 31.73
C LYS A 73 2.41 1.08 32.18
N ASN A 74 2.20 1.27 33.49
CA ASN A 74 0.95 1.75 34.09
C ASN A 74 0.81 3.27 34.14
N THR A 75 1.85 4.05 33.79
CA THR A 75 1.76 5.52 33.61
C THR A 75 1.53 5.92 32.14
N LEU A 76 1.48 4.94 31.22
CA LEU A 76 1.18 5.16 29.81
C LEU A 76 -0.32 5.29 29.57
N THR A 77 -0.72 6.26 28.75
CA THR A 77 -2.11 6.35 28.28
C THR A 77 -2.49 5.13 27.42
N LEU A 78 -3.78 4.81 27.33
CA LEU A 78 -4.27 3.73 26.47
C LEU A 78 -3.86 3.90 25.00
N ASP A 79 -3.77 5.14 24.53
CA ASP A 79 -3.35 5.46 23.16
C ASP A 79 -1.84 5.25 22.98
N ALA A 80 -1.02 5.66 23.94
CA ALA A 80 0.41 5.34 23.96
C ALA A 80 0.67 3.83 23.97
N ILE A 81 -0.11 3.07 24.75
CA ILE A 81 -0.01 1.60 24.78
C ILE A 81 -0.38 1.01 23.41
N LYS A 82 -1.41 1.52 22.74
CA LYS A 82 -1.80 1.06 21.39
C LYS A 82 -0.73 1.38 20.34
N GLU A 83 -0.21 2.61 20.34
CA GLU A 83 0.85 3.04 19.42
C GLU A 83 2.12 2.20 19.61
N ILE A 84 2.58 2.05 20.86
CA ILE A 84 3.73 1.18 21.20
C ILE A 84 3.44 -0.27 20.81
N SER A 85 2.24 -0.79 21.07
CA SER A 85 1.90 -2.17 20.72
C SER A 85 1.84 -2.41 19.21
N GLN A 86 1.36 -1.44 18.44
CA GLN A 86 1.27 -1.53 16.98
C GLN A 86 2.65 -1.39 16.33
N ALA A 87 3.48 -0.47 16.84
CA ALA A 87 4.87 -0.36 16.45
C ALA A 87 5.63 -1.66 16.80
N LEU A 88 5.46 -2.21 18.01
CA LEU A 88 6.05 -3.49 18.42
C LEU A 88 5.53 -4.67 17.59
N ALA A 89 4.28 -4.65 17.15
CA ALA A 89 3.74 -5.67 16.26
C ALA A 89 4.39 -5.60 14.87
N ASN A 90 4.62 -4.39 14.35
CA ASN A 90 5.30 -4.19 13.08
C ASN A 90 6.79 -4.58 13.16
N GLU A 91 7.47 -4.23 14.25
CA GLU A 91 8.85 -4.68 14.48
C GLU A 91 8.97 -6.17 14.73
N ARG A 92 8.01 -6.79 15.44
CA ARG A 92 7.95 -8.24 15.58
C ARG A 92 7.70 -8.94 14.26
N ARG A 93 6.85 -8.38 13.37
CA ARG A 93 6.74 -8.87 11.98
C ARG A 93 8.12 -8.79 11.32
N LYS A 94 8.82 -7.66 11.36
CA LYS A 94 10.19 -7.53 10.82
C LYS A 94 11.13 -8.59 11.42
N PHE A 95 11.13 -8.78 12.73
CA PHE A 95 12.03 -9.69 13.45
C PHE A 95 11.69 -11.18 13.23
N ASP A 96 10.41 -11.55 13.17
CA ASP A 96 9.96 -12.91 12.85
C ASP A 96 10.38 -13.27 11.40
N TYR A 97 10.25 -12.34 10.44
CA TYR A 97 10.73 -12.56 9.08
C TYR A 97 12.27 -12.61 8.97
N ILE A 98 12.99 -11.80 9.74
CA ILE A 98 14.47 -11.74 9.76
C ILE A 98 15.09 -12.97 10.46
N SER A 99 14.49 -13.44 11.56
CA SER A 99 15.00 -14.57 12.35
C SER A 99 14.82 -15.92 11.66
N ILE A 100 13.77 -16.08 10.84
CA ILE A 100 13.55 -17.28 10.01
C ILE A 100 14.63 -17.42 8.92
N LEU A 101 15.18 -16.31 8.42
CA LEU A 101 16.07 -16.31 7.25
C LEU A 101 17.57 -16.23 7.56
N GLY A 102 17.97 -15.87 8.79
CA GLY A 102 19.33 -16.08 9.30
C GLY A 102 20.48 -15.31 8.61
N ILE A 103 20.22 -14.30 7.78
CA ILE A 103 21.26 -13.46 7.14
C ILE A 103 21.54 -12.16 7.91
N LYS A 104 22.70 -11.53 7.64
CA LYS A 104 23.28 -10.42 8.42
C LYS A 104 23.28 -9.06 7.71
N GLU A 105 22.86 -8.99 6.44
CA GLU A 105 22.83 -7.76 5.64
C GLU A 105 21.48 -7.70 4.90
N TYR A 106 20.58 -6.83 5.35
CA TYR A 106 19.24 -6.71 4.76
C TYR A 106 18.84 -5.26 4.57
N GLU A 107 18.24 -4.96 3.42
CA GLU A 107 17.38 -3.80 3.23
C GLU A 107 15.96 -4.31 2.98
N VAL A 108 15.15 -4.24 4.04
CA VAL A 108 13.75 -4.60 4.05
C VAL A 108 12.95 -3.33 3.74
N VAL A 109 12.06 -3.40 2.75
CA VAL A 109 11.22 -2.27 2.36
C VAL A 109 9.75 -2.61 2.53
N GLU A 110 9.03 -1.71 3.19
CA GLU A 110 7.60 -1.84 3.50
C GLU A 110 6.73 -0.96 2.61
N ASN A 111 7.33 -0.18 1.70
CA ASN A 111 6.58 0.65 0.75
C ASN A 111 7.46 1.10 -0.43
N GLN A 112 6.81 1.63 -1.47
CA GLN A 112 7.50 2.12 -2.67
C GLN A 112 8.49 3.26 -2.38
N ALA A 113 8.21 4.12 -1.39
CA ALA A 113 9.06 5.26 -1.08
C ALA A 113 10.39 4.81 -0.47
N GLU A 114 10.39 3.75 0.33
CA GLU A 114 11.60 3.10 0.84
C GLU A 114 12.37 2.42 -0.29
N LEU A 115 11.69 1.69 -1.16
CA LEU A 115 12.33 1.04 -2.32
C LEU A 115 13.09 2.04 -3.20
N ILE A 116 12.52 3.22 -3.47
CA ILE A 116 13.15 4.25 -4.31
C ILE A 116 14.40 4.88 -3.64
N LYS A 117 14.47 4.89 -2.31
CA LYS A 117 15.63 5.43 -1.57
C LYS A 117 16.86 4.52 -1.62
N ILE A 118 16.68 3.25 -2.02
CA ILE A 118 17.78 2.29 -2.17
C ILE A 118 18.64 2.70 -3.36
N THR A 119 19.74 3.40 -3.11
CA THR A 119 20.56 3.94 -4.22
C THR A 119 21.72 3.05 -4.62
N LYS A 120 22.34 2.24 -3.73
CA LYS A 120 23.58 1.51 -4.10
C LYS A 120 23.92 0.16 -3.44
N THR A 121 23.29 -0.33 -2.37
CA THR A 121 24.08 -1.22 -1.46
C THR A 121 23.49 -2.52 -0.93
N PRO A 122 22.37 -3.05 -1.45
CA PRO A 122 22.34 -4.53 -1.48
C PRO A 122 21.74 -5.12 -2.75
N ASN A 123 22.37 -6.19 -3.22
CA ASN A 123 21.82 -6.99 -4.31
C ASN A 123 20.51 -7.67 -3.88
N ASN A 124 20.32 -7.98 -2.59
CA ASN A 124 19.08 -8.58 -2.08
C ASN A 124 18.17 -7.53 -1.44
N ILE A 125 16.95 -7.40 -1.95
CA ILE A 125 15.94 -6.45 -1.46
C ILE A 125 14.70 -7.23 -1.06
N TYR A 126 14.26 -7.08 0.19
CA TYR A 126 13.10 -7.78 0.72
C TYR A 126 11.86 -6.89 0.62
N LEU A 127 10.87 -7.36 -0.14
CA LEU A 127 9.61 -6.66 -0.38
C LEU A 127 8.58 -7.16 0.62
N CYS A 128 8.07 -6.30 1.50
CA CYS A 128 7.12 -6.68 2.54
C CYS A 128 5.70 -6.27 2.19
N ASN A 129 4.81 -7.27 2.04
CA ASN A 129 3.35 -7.14 2.16
C ASN A 129 2.67 -6.01 1.38
N GLU A 130 3.30 -5.49 0.32
CA GLU A 130 2.80 -4.34 -0.44
C GLU A 130 2.87 -4.60 -1.95
N ASP A 131 2.28 -3.66 -2.70
CA ASP A 131 2.43 -3.54 -4.13
C ASP A 131 3.60 -2.62 -4.50
N PHE A 132 4.57 -3.16 -5.22
CA PHE A 132 5.78 -2.44 -5.64
C PHE A 132 5.83 -2.30 -7.16
N LYS A 133 6.29 -1.14 -7.62
CA LYS A 133 6.71 -0.92 -9.00
C LYS A 133 8.22 -1.06 -9.05
N LEU A 134 8.69 -2.11 -9.74
CA LEU A 134 10.12 -2.38 -9.84
C LEU A 134 10.80 -1.45 -10.86
N PRO A 135 11.91 -0.80 -10.50
CA PRO A 135 12.75 -0.08 -11.44
C PRO A 135 13.62 -1.08 -12.21
N LEU A 136 13.17 -1.50 -13.40
CA LEU A 136 13.92 -2.47 -14.23
C LEU A 136 15.30 -1.98 -14.67
N GLY A 137 15.55 -0.66 -14.65
CA GLY A 137 16.88 -0.10 -14.93
C GLY A 137 17.90 -0.29 -13.80
N TRP A 138 17.49 -0.86 -12.66
CA TRP A 138 18.39 -1.21 -11.57
C TRP A 138 18.89 -2.64 -11.77
N ASN A 139 19.92 -2.77 -12.59
CA ASN A 139 20.52 -4.07 -12.88
C ASN A 139 21.16 -4.68 -11.62
N HIS A 140 21.38 -6.00 -11.64
CA HIS A 140 22.06 -6.77 -10.59
C HIS A 140 21.29 -6.80 -9.25
N ARG A 141 19.97 -7.09 -9.30
CA ARG A 141 19.08 -7.06 -8.11
C ARG A 141 18.26 -8.33 -7.96
N ASN A 142 18.16 -8.80 -6.73
CA ASN A 142 17.36 -9.93 -6.30
C ASN A 142 16.23 -9.41 -5.39
N TYR A 143 15.00 -9.48 -5.86
CA TYR A 143 13.83 -9.10 -5.09
C TYR A 143 13.19 -10.34 -4.46
N ILE A 144 13.04 -10.31 -3.15
CA ILE A 144 12.52 -11.44 -2.37
C ILE A 144 11.25 -10.98 -1.65
N GLY A 145 10.12 -11.56 -2.02
CA GLY A 145 8.83 -11.27 -1.41
C GLY A 145 8.71 -11.90 -0.02
N THR A 146 8.16 -11.13 0.90
CA THR A 146 7.73 -11.57 2.24
C THR A 146 6.25 -11.23 2.40
N GLY A 147 5.48 -12.17 2.98
CA GLY A 147 4.03 -12.12 3.18
C GLY A 147 3.21 -11.66 1.95
N ALA A 148 3.38 -12.39 0.85
CA ALA A 148 2.58 -12.23 -0.36
C ALA A 148 2.74 -10.85 -1.03
N ALA A 149 3.99 -10.40 -1.20
CA ALA A 149 4.31 -9.17 -1.91
C ALA A 149 3.91 -9.25 -3.39
N VAL A 150 3.40 -8.13 -3.91
CA VAL A 150 3.02 -7.99 -5.32
C VAL A 150 3.99 -7.04 -6.02
N VAL A 151 4.39 -7.40 -7.23
CA VAL A 151 5.12 -6.55 -8.15
C VAL A 151 4.21 -6.20 -9.32
N THR A 152 3.97 -4.91 -9.51
CA THR A 152 3.26 -4.38 -10.68
C THR A 152 4.26 -4.00 -11.76
N LEU A 153 4.07 -4.57 -12.95
CA LEU A 153 4.88 -4.29 -14.14
C LEU A 153 4.11 -3.34 -15.07
N PRO A 154 4.52 -2.06 -15.18
CA PRO A 154 3.89 -1.09 -16.08
C PRO A 154 4.35 -1.19 -17.52
N ASN A 155 5.37 -2.01 -17.82
CA ASN A 155 5.92 -2.15 -19.15
C ASN A 155 4.91 -2.74 -20.14
N ARG A 156 4.99 -2.27 -21.39
CA ARG A 156 4.21 -2.77 -22.53
C ARG A 156 4.97 -3.75 -23.40
N GLU A 157 6.28 -3.89 -23.16
CA GLU A 157 7.16 -4.77 -23.90
C GLU A 157 7.39 -6.07 -23.13
N ASN A 158 7.71 -7.13 -23.85
CA ASN A 158 8.10 -8.39 -23.25
C ASN A 158 9.32 -8.20 -22.36
N ILE A 159 9.31 -8.84 -21.20
CA ILE A 159 10.36 -8.68 -20.19
C ILE A 159 11.10 -10.00 -20.05
N ASN A 160 12.42 -9.94 -20.17
CA ASN A 160 13.31 -10.98 -19.71
C ASN A 160 14.14 -10.43 -18.55
N PHE A 161 13.88 -10.88 -17.32
CA PHE A 161 14.60 -10.39 -16.15
C PHE A 161 16.10 -10.73 -16.19
N ALA A 162 16.50 -11.77 -16.93
CA ALA A 162 17.90 -12.10 -17.14
C ALA A 162 18.66 -11.01 -17.91
N ASP A 163 18.00 -10.30 -18.84
CA ASP A 163 18.63 -9.21 -19.61
C ASP A 163 19.03 -8.03 -18.71
N TYR A 164 18.39 -7.90 -17.54
CA TYR A 164 18.63 -6.87 -16.54
C TYR A 164 19.45 -7.39 -15.34
N ASP A 165 19.86 -8.67 -15.35
CA ASP A 165 20.40 -9.36 -14.18
C ASP A 165 19.52 -9.16 -12.92
N ILE A 166 18.21 -9.33 -13.10
CA ILE A 166 17.23 -9.28 -12.02
C ILE A 166 16.75 -10.71 -11.71
N SER A 167 16.60 -11.02 -10.42
CA SER A 167 15.91 -12.23 -9.96
C SER A 167 14.74 -11.92 -9.04
N LEU A 168 13.69 -12.74 -9.13
CA LEU A 168 12.47 -12.60 -8.33
C LEU A 168 12.20 -13.90 -7.59
N LYS A 169 11.93 -13.79 -6.29
CA LYS A 169 11.63 -14.93 -5.42
C LYS A 169 10.40 -14.68 -4.55
N ASN A 170 9.48 -15.64 -4.45
CA ASN A 170 8.30 -15.60 -3.57
C ASN A 170 7.42 -14.33 -3.80
N ILE A 171 7.19 -13.96 -5.07
CA ILE A 171 6.48 -12.73 -5.46
C ILE A 171 5.28 -13.07 -6.34
N MET A 172 4.21 -12.29 -6.22
CA MET A 172 3.14 -12.25 -7.21
C MET A 172 3.41 -11.15 -8.23
N ILE A 173 3.31 -11.46 -9.52
CA ILE A 173 3.46 -10.45 -10.58
C ILE A 173 2.07 -10.07 -11.10
N TYR A 174 1.73 -8.79 -10.98
CA TYR A 174 0.55 -8.19 -11.62
C TYR A 174 0.96 -7.45 -12.89
N ARG A 175 0.38 -7.86 -14.02
CA ARG A 175 0.67 -7.29 -15.34
C ARG A 175 -0.41 -6.29 -15.73
N LEU A 176 0.00 -5.07 -16.07
CA LEU A 176 -0.93 -4.06 -16.63
C LEU A 176 -1.17 -4.27 -18.13
N HIS A 177 -0.30 -5.01 -18.81
CA HIS A 177 -0.32 -5.24 -20.25
C HIS A 177 -0.08 -6.70 -20.58
N ASN A 178 -0.45 -7.12 -21.79
CA ASN A 178 -0.18 -8.47 -22.29
C ASN A 178 1.31 -8.62 -22.63
N ILE A 179 2.12 -8.87 -21.61
CA ILE A 179 3.55 -9.06 -21.75
C ILE A 179 3.92 -10.52 -21.50
N CYS A 180 4.83 -11.03 -22.32
CA CYS A 180 5.54 -12.27 -22.05
C CYS A 180 6.64 -12.01 -21.01
N ILE A 181 6.72 -12.89 -20.02
CA ILE A 181 7.76 -12.88 -18.99
C ILE A 181 8.53 -14.19 -19.15
N ALA A 182 9.84 -14.09 -19.42
CA ALA A 182 10.70 -15.26 -19.42
C ALA A 182 10.78 -15.85 -18.00
N ALA A 183 10.76 -17.18 -17.89
CA ALA A 183 10.78 -17.86 -16.60
C ALA A 183 12.17 -17.91 -15.95
N ASP A 184 13.20 -17.48 -16.68
CA ASP A 184 14.56 -17.41 -16.18
C ASP A 184 14.62 -16.43 -15.00
N ASN A 185 15.34 -16.80 -13.93
CA ASN A 185 15.47 -16.04 -12.67
C ASN A 185 14.17 -15.87 -11.83
N LEU A 186 13.16 -16.71 -12.05
CA LEU A 186 11.94 -16.74 -11.22
C LEU A 186 11.92 -17.96 -10.30
N GLU A 187 11.82 -17.76 -8.98
CA GLU A 187 11.66 -18.82 -7.98
C GLU A 187 10.35 -18.63 -7.18
N ASN A 188 9.43 -19.59 -7.23
CA ASN A 188 8.10 -19.49 -6.56
C ASN A 188 7.35 -18.19 -6.90
N VAL A 189 7.40 -17.77 -8.16
CA VAL A 189 6.73 -16.57 -8.64
C VAL A 189 5.37 -16.96 -9.24
N ASN A 190 4.31 -16.31 -8.75
CA ASN A 190 2.97 -16.46 -9.31
C ASN A 190 2.67 -15.29 -10.26
N ILE A 191 2.55 -15.58 -11.56
CA ILE A 191 2.19 -14.56 -12.56
C ILE A 191 0.67 -14.52 -12.67
N LEU A 192 0.07 -13.41 -12.24
CA LEU A 192 -1.37 -13.24 -12.28
C LEU A 192 -1.86 -13.17 -13.74
N PRO A 193 -3.05 -13.73 -14.04
CA PRO A 193 -3.58 -13.76 -15.40
C PRO A 193 -3.83 -12.32 -15.91
N TYR A 194 -3.62 -12.14 -17.21
CA TYR A 194 -3.96 -10.91 -17.92
C TYR A 194 -5.22 -11.17 -18.75
N GLU A 195 -6.17 -10.24 -18.72
CA GLU A 195 -7.42 -10.35 -19.47
C GLU A 195 -7.37 -9.50 -20.75
N GLU A 196 -7.09 -10.12 -21.90
CA GLU A 196 -6.95 -9.44 -23.21
C GLU A 196 -8.20 -8.67 -23.69
N ASN A 197 -9.39 -9.03 -23.20
CA ASN A 197 -10.65 -8.40 -23.64
C ASN A 197 -10.85 -6.97 -23.12
N GLU A 198 -9.94 -6.44 -22.30
CA GLU A 198 -10.03 -5.12 -21.67
C GLU A 198 -9.98 -3.96 -22.70
N GLU A 199 -9.08 -3.99 -23.70
CA GLU A 199 -8.83 -2.83 -24.56
C GLU A 199 -9.98 -2.51 -25.53
N LYS A 200 -10.61 -3.54 -26.11
CA LYS A 200 -11.73 -3.37 -27.05
C LYS A 200 -12.95 -2.76 -26.36
N ASN A 201 -13.28 -3.25 -25.17
CA ASN A 201 -14.42 -2.75 -24.39
C ASN A 201 -14.16 -1.32 -23.90
N LEU A 202 -12.92 -1.01 -23.53
CA LEU A 202 -12.51 0.35 -23.18
C LEU A 202 -12.69 1.33 -24.36
N TYR A 203 -12.31 0.94 -25.57
CA TYR A 203 -12.54 1.75 -26.77
C TYR A 203 -14.04 1.99 -27.05
N LEU A 204 -14.86 0.94 -26.93
CA LEU A 204 -16.31 1.05 -27.08
C LEU A 204 -16.92 1.98 -26.03
N PHE A 205 -16.45 1.88 -24.78
CA PHE A 205 -16.83 2.79 -23.71
C PHE A 205 -16.50 4.24 -24.05
N TYR A 206 -15.29 4.53 -24.53
CA TYR A 206 -14.93 5.90 -24.91
C TYR A 206 -15.89 6.48 -25.94
N ASN A 207 -16.23 5.72 -26.98
CA ASN A 207 -17.19 6.19 -27.97
C ASN A 207 -18.58 6.45 -27.37
N LEU A 208 -19.04 5.59 -26.45
CA LEU A 208 -20.31 5.76 -25.75
C LEU A 208 -20.28 6.95 -24.78
N SER A 209 -19.13 7.22 -24.17
CA SER A 209 -18.95 8.31 -23.20
C SER A 209 -19.09 9.71 -23.81
N LEU A 210 -18.87 9.83 -25.13
CA LEU A 210 -19.13 11.06 -25.90
C LEU A 210 -20.64 11.34 -26.07
N GLY A 211 -21.48 10.39 -25.70
CA GLY A 211 -22.93 10.46 -25.79
C GLY A 211 -23.49 9.76 -27.03
N ARG A 212 -24.70 10.16 -27.37
CA ARG A 212 -25.49 9.56 -28.46
C ARG A 212 -24.98 10.01 -29.83
N ASN A 213 -24.99 9.11 -30.80
CA ASN A 213 -24.68 9.44 -32.18
C ASN A 213 -25.74 10.36 -32.81
N SER A 214 -25.36 11.11 -33.85
CA SER A 214 -26.32 11.84 -34.67
C SER A 214 -27.38 10.89 -35.24
N PHE A 215 -28.66 11.25 -35.09
CA PHE A 215 -29.83 10.48 -35.54
C PHE A 215 -30.08 9.13 -34.83
N GLU A 216 -29.28 8.76 -33.82
CA GLU A 216 -29.57 7.60 -32.96
C GLU A 216 -30.73 7.92 -32.02
N THR A 217 -31.65 6.99 -31.73
CA THR A 217 -32.70 7.23 -30.73
C THR A 217 -32.16 7.07 -29.31
N GLN A 218 -32.78 7.70 -28.30
CA GLN A 218 -32.36 7.48 -26.91
C GLN A 218 -32.43 5.99 -26.53
N ARG A 219 -33.47 5.28 -26.99
CA ARG A 219 -33.65 3.85 -26.76
C ARG A 219 -32.49 3.02 -27.33
N ASP A 220 -32.04 3.36 -28.53
CA ASP A 220 -30.89 2.69 -29.16
C ASP A 220 -29.60 2.95 -28.41
N PHE A 221 -29.37 4.20 -27.98
CA PHE A 221 -28.22 4.56 -27.15
C PHE A 221 -28.20 3.77 -25.83
N CYS A 222 -29.31 3.76 -25.10
CA CYS A 222 -29.45 2.98 -23.87
C CYS A 222 -29.18 1.49 -24.09
N ARG A 223 -29.62 0.93 -25.22
CA ARG A 223 -29.33 -0.46 -25.59
C ARG A 223 -27.83 -0.68 -25.81
N ARG A 224 -27.14 0.17 -26.59
CA ARG A 224 -25.68 0.02 -26.80
C ARG A 224 -24.89 0.09 -25.51
N VAL A 225 -25.28 0.97 -24.57
CA VAL A 225 -24.63 1.05 -23.25
C VAL A 225 -24.88 -0.21 -22.43
N LYS A 226 -26.09 -0.80 -22.50
CA LYS A 226 -26.40 -2.08 -21.82
C LYS A 226 -25.70 -3.29 -22.44
N ASP A 227 -25.48 -3.26 -23.75
CA ASP A 227 -24.77 -4.31 -24.48
C ASP A 227 -23.24 -4.21 -24.31
N LEU A 228 -22.74 -3.13 -23.70
CA LEU A 228 -21.34 -2.97 -23.34
C LEU A 228 -20.96 -3.98 -22.25
N LEU A 229 -19.99 -4.84 -22.55
CA LEU A 229 -19.40 -5.75 -21.58
C LEU A 229 -18.69 -4.97 -20.46
N PRO A 230 -18.48 -5.59 -19.28
CA PRO A 230 -17.78 -4.94 -18.18
C PRO A 230 -16.43 -4.35 -18.62
N VAL A 231 -16.17 -3.11 -18.20
CA VAL A 231 -14.94 -2.38 -18.54
C VAL A 231 -14.10 -2.25 -17.29
N LYS A 232 -12.79 -2.50 -17.38
CA LYS A 232 -11.88 -2.25 -16.28
C LYS A 232 -11.80 -0.75 -16.00
N VAL A 233 -12.01 -0.40 -14.73
CA VAL A 233 -12.07 0.99 -14.24
C VAL A 233 -11.01 1.31 -13.19
N GLY A 234 -10.23 0.32 -12.78
CA GLY A 234 -9.20 0.48 -11.78
C GLY A 234 -8.72 -0.84 -11.22
N THR A 235 -8.05 -0.77 -10.08
CA THR A 235 -7.51 -1.92 -9.36
C THR A 235 -7.77 -1.84 -7.87
N VAL A 236 -7.70 -2.97 -7.19
CA VAL A 236 -7.73 -3.06 -5.73
C VAL A 236 -6.56 -3.92 -5.26
N PHE A 237 -5.94 -3.52 -4.15
CA PHE A 237 -4.98 -4.31 -3.41
C PHE A 237 -5.57 -4.67 -2.05
N LEU A 238 -5.47 -5.94 -1.66
CA LEU A 238 -6.02 -6.40 -0.38
C LEU A 238 -4.97 -6.30 0.72
N TYR A 239 -5.40 -5.83 1.89
CA TYR A 239 -4.63 -5.85 3.13
C TYR A 239 -5.29 -6.81 4.10
N GLU A 240 -4.49 -7.61 4.82
CA GLU A 240 -5.01 -8.53 5.84
C GLU A 240 -5.88 -7.80 6.86
N ASP A 241 -5.42 -6.63 7.31
CA ASP A 241 -6.11 -5.76 8.28
C ASP A 241 -7.47 -5.23 7.76
N ASN A 242 -7.78 -5.37 6.47
CA ASN A 242 -9.06 -4.96 5.89
C ASN A 242 -10.12 -6.09 5.89
N TYR A 243 -9.78 -7.30 6.33
CA TYR A 243 -10.73 -8.40 6.45
C TYR A 243 -11.45 -8.38 7.80
N HIS A 244 -12.78 -8.38 7.77
CA HIS A 244 -13.60 -8.45 8.97
C HIS A 244 -14.15 -9.86 9.18
N ILE A 245 -13.51 -10.64 10.05
CA ILE A 245 -13.82 -12.07 10.24
C ILE A 245 -15.27 -12.33 10.67
N GLU A 246 -15.83 -11.50 11.55
CA GLU A 246 -17.20 -11.67 12.06
C GLU A 246 -18.25 -11.39 10.99
N GLU A 247 -17.94 -10.47 10.06
CA GLU A 247 -18.86 -10.04 9.00
C GLU A 247 -18.57 -10.76 7.68
N GLN A 248 -17.50 -11.54 7.60
CA GLN A 248 -17.04 -12.27 6.41
C GLN A 248 -16.98 -11.39 5.18
N LYS A 249 -16.33 -10.23 5.32
CA LYS A 249 -16.20 -9.25 4.25
C LYS A 249 -14.83 -8.61 4.23
N PHE A 250 -14.37 -8.31 3.03
CA PHE A 250 -13.16 -7.54 2.77
C PHE A 250 -13.52 -6.11 2.43
N TYR A 251 -13.09 -5.15 3.24
CA TYR A 251 -13.15 -3.76 2.87
C TYR A 251 -12.10 -3.43 1.82
N ILE A 252 -12.48 -2.64 0.83
CA ILE A 252 -11.62 -2.34 -0.31
C ILE A 252 -11.57 -0.85 -0.59
N GLN A 253 -10.45 -0.44 -1.17
CA GLN A 253 -10.27 0.85 -1.79
C GLN A 253 -9.87 0.64 -3.25
N ILE A 254 -10.70 1.15 -4.16
CA ILE A 254 -10.40 1.10 -5.59
C ILE A 254 -9.43 2.24 -5.92
N ASN A 255 -8.30 1.88 -6.51
CA ASN A 255 -7.43 2.80 -7.22
C ASN A 255 -7.98 2.96 -8.64
N TRP A 256 -8.69 4.06 -8.88
CA TRP A 256 -9.40 4.33 -10.12
C TRP A 256 -8.45 4.76 -11.23
N ASP A 257 -8.68 4.25 -12.44
CA ASP A 257 -7.98 4.74 -13.61
C ASP A 257 -8.50 6.14 -13.98
N MET A 258 -7.57 7.04 -14.34
CA MET A 258 -7.86 8.45 -14.65
C MET A 258 -9.11 8.69 -15.53
N PRO A 259 -9.34 7.91 -16.62
CA PRO A 259 -10.50 8.10 -17.48
C PRO A 259 -11.87 7.92 -16.81
N PHE A 260 -11.92 7.29 -15.63
CA PHE A 260 -13.16 6.94 -14.94
C PHE A 260 -13.44 7.79 -13.70
N ILE A 261 -12.57 8.75 -13.35
CA ILE A 261 -12.69 9.56 -12.13
C ILE A 261 -14.04 10.28 -12.04
N ASP A 262 -14.53 10.86 -13.14
CA ASP A 262 -15.82 11.57 -13.17
C ASP A 262 -17.02 10.65 -12.88
N TYR A 263 -16.88 9.36 -13.18
CA TYR A 263 -17.88 8.34 -12.89
C TYR A 263 -17.74 7.84 -11.45
N ALA A 264 -16.49 7.65 -10.98
CA ALA A 264 -16.17 7.25 -9.62
C ALA A 264 -16.67 8.26 -8.58
N ALA A 265 -16.56 9.57 -8.86
CA ALA A 265 -17.08 10.64 -8.02
C ALA A 265 -18.59 10.46 -7.72
N LYS A 266 -19.36 10.00 -8.71
CA LYS A 266 -20.81 9.76 -8.57
C LYS A 266 -21.15 8.45 -7.86
N VAL A 267 -20.26 7.46 -7.93
CA VAL A 267 -20.35 6.24 -7.12
C VAL A 267 -20.13 6.55 -5.64
N GLY A 268 -19.43 7.66 -5.34
CA GLY A 268 -19.14 8.12 -3.99
C GLY A 268 -17.77 7.63 -3.55
N LEU A 269 -16.74 8.39 -3.91
CA LEU A 269 -15.34 8.12 -3.54
C LEU A 269 -15.13 7.98 -2.02
N ASP A 270 -16.06 8.51 -1.22
CA ASP A 270 -16.03 8.49 0.25
C ASP A 270 -16.88 7.37 0.86
N ARG A 271 -17.51 6.54 0.04
CA ARG A 271 -18.29 5.39 0.52
C ARG A 271 -17.38 4.22 0.88
N SER A 272 -17.74 3.51 1.92
CA SER A 272 -17.14 2.20 2.19
C SER A 272 -17.56 1.21 1.11
N MET A 273 -16.59 0.47 0.57
CA MET A 273 -16.81 -0.58 -0.43
C MET A 273 -16.29 -1.90 0.11
N TRP A 274 -16.98 -3.00 -0.17
CA TRP A 274 -16.54 -4.33 0.24
C TRP A 274 -17.06 -5.43 -0.69
N PHE A 275 -16.53 -6.63 -0.54
CA PHE A 275 -17.13 -7.84 -1.07
C PHE A 275 -17.20 -8.91 0.03
N MET A 276 -18.14 -9.84 -0.13
CA MET A 276 -18.29 -10.97 0.79
C MET A 276 -17.23 -12.03 0.48
N ALA A 277 -16.57 -12.54 1.51
CA ALA A 277 -15.63 -13.63 1.43
C ALA A 277 -15.66 -14.40 2.75
N ASP A 278 -15.95 -15.70 2.69
CA ASP A 278 -15.77 -16.55 3.87
C ASP A 278 -14.28 -16.65 4.24
N VAL A 279 -13.97 -17.16 5.43
CA VAL A 279 -12.59 -17.23 5.96
C VAL A 279 -11.66 -17.99 5.01
N LYS A 280 -12.15 -19.06 4.39
CA LYS A 280 -11.33 -19.90 3.50
C LYS A 280 -11.03 -19.18 2.20
N MET A 281 -12.03 -18.52 1.63
CA MET A 281 -11.86 -17.67 0.45
C MET A 281 -10.91 -16.52 0.77
N ALA A 282 -11.08 -15.86 1.92
CA ALA A 282 -10.28 -14.73 2.33
C ALA A 282 -8.78 -15.07 2.43
N GLU A 283 -8.45 -16.19 3.08
CA GLU A 283 -7.08 -16.69 3.18
C GLU A 283 -6.50 -17.07 1.80
N ASP A 284 -7.28 -17.81 1.00
CA ASP A 284 -6.87 -18.25 -0.33
C ASP A 284 -6.58 -17.07 -1.26
N VAL A 285 -7.48 -16.07 -1.33
CA VAL A 285 -7.29 -14.90 -2.19
C VAL A 285 -6.13 -14.04 -1.70
N TYR A 286 -5.96 -13.86 -0.39
CA TYR A 286 -4.85 -13.09 0.16
C TYR A 286 -3.48 -13.70 -0.19
N LEU A 287 -3.36 -15.03 -0.12
CA LEU A 287 -2.11 -15.73 -0.40
C LEU A 287 -1.83 -15.92 -1.88
N THR A 288 -2.86 -16.01 -2.73
CA THR A 288 -2.70 -16.41 -4.14
C THR A 288 -2.94 -15.30 -5.15
N GLN A 289 -3.72 -14.26 -4.81
CA GLN A 289 -4.04 -13.17 -5.72
C GLN A 289 -4.35 -11.92 -4.89
N ARG A 290 -3.35 -11.13 -4.50
CA ARG A 290 -3.57 -9.99 -3.59
C ARG A 290 -3.94 -8.68 -4.29
N LYS A 291 -3.77 -8.62 -5.61
CA LYS A 291 -4.12 -7.47 -6.45
C LYS A 291 -5.08 -7.88 -7.56
N PHE A 292 -6.11 -7.07 -7.80
CA PHE A 292 -7.17 -7.37 -8.76
C PHE A 292 -7.54 -6.18 -9.63
N ALA A 293 -8.01 -6.48 -10.84
CA ALA A 293 -8.74 -5.54 -11.67
C ALA A 293 -10.19 -5.38 -11.14
N VAL A 294 -10.69 -4.15 -11.23
CA VAL A 294 -12.06 -3.81 -10.91
C VAL A 294 -12.78 -3.45 -12.21
N TYR A 295 -13.93 -4.09 -12.44
CA TYR A 295 -14.74 -3.93 -13.64
C TYR A 295 -16.05 -3.22 -13.31
N ALA A 296 -16.46 -2.28 -14.15
CA ALA A 296 -17.74 -1.61 -14.04
C ALA A 296 -18.72 -2.07 -15.13
N VAL A 297 -19.98 -2.20 -14.74
CA VAL A 297 -21.12 -2.31 -15.65
C VAL A 297 -21.80 -0.96 -15.72
N PHE A 298 -22.06 -0.48 -16.93
CA PHE A 298 -22.63 0.84 -17.15
C PHE A 298 -24.11 0.81 -17.47
N ASN A 299 -24.79 1.89 -17.13
CA ASN A 299 -26.18 2.13 -17.50
C ASN A 299 -26.36 3.62 -17.82
N THR A 300 -27.56 4.02 -18.22
CA THR A 300 -27.86 5.37 -18.69
C THR A 300 -28.95 6.04 -17.86
N ASP A 301 -28.74 7.30 -17.53
CA ASP A 301 -29.78 8.24 -17.11
C ASP A 301 -29.92 9.32 -18.19
N GLY A 302 -31.01 9.27 -18.95
CA GLY A 302 -31.14 10.06 -20.16
C GLY A 302 -30.06 9.69 -21.19
N ASN A 303 -29.25 10.67 -21.57
CA ASN A 303 -28.08 10.51 -22.45
C ASN A 303 -26.75 10.43 -21.69
N LYS A 304 -26.78 10.36 -20.35
CA LYS A 304 -25.58 10.29 -19.52
C LYS A 304 -25.33 8.86 -19.08
N ILE A 305 -24.07 8.44 -19.15
CA ILE A 305 -23.63 7.13 -18.67
C ILE A 305 -23.26 7.23 -17.18
N PHE A 306 -23.55 6.18 -16.43
CA PHE A 306 -23.13 6.04 -15.03
C PHE A 306 -22.74 4.59 -14.72
N ILE A 307 -21.92 4.40 -13.69
CA ILE A 307 -21.55 3.07 -13.18
C ILE A 307 -22.74 2.52 -12.39
N SER A 308 -23.31 1.42 -12.87
CA SER A 308 -24.43 0.75 -12.23
C SER A 308 -24.00 -0.34 -11.25
N LYS A 309 -22.90 -1.03 -11.55
CA LYS A 309 -22.32 -2.10 -10.72
C LYS A 309 -20.82 -2.13 -10.85
N LEU A 310 -20.17 -2.66 -9.81
CA LEU A 310 -18.75 -2.91 -9.75
C LEU A 310 -18.50 -4.38 -9.44
N HIS A 311 -17.49 -4.97 -10.06
CA HIS A 311 -17.12 -6.36 -9.87
C HIS A 311 -15.60 -6.51 -9.77
N ILE A 312 -15.14 -7.47 -8.98
CA ILE A 312 -13.76 -7.93 -8.95
C ILE A 312 -13.72 -9.32 -9.58
N HIS A 313 -12.77 -9.57 -10.47
CA HIS A 313 -12.58 -10.90 -11.05
C HIS A 313 -11.50 -11.67 -10.30
N PHE A 314 -11.90 -12.81 -9.72
CA PHE A 314 -11.02 -13.76 -9.06
C PHE A 314 -10.79 -14.95 -9.98
N SER A 315 -9.54 -15.34 -10.21
CA SER A 315 -9.19 -16.43 -11.13
C SER A 315 -9.92 -17.74 -10.80
N LYS A 316 -10.16 -17.99 -9.51
CA LYS A 316 -10.80 -19.21 -9.00
C LYS A 316 -12.29 -19.06 -8.69
N TYR A 317 -12.73 -17.85 -8.34
CA TYR A 317 -14.10 -17.60 -7.85
C TYR A 317 -14.97 -16.83 -8.85
N GLY A 318 -14.41 -16.41 -9.99
CA GLY A 318 -15.12 -15.64 -11.01
C GLY A 318 -15.39 -14.20 -10.57
N PHE A 319 -16.43 -13.59 -11.14
CA PHE A 319 -16.81 -12.21 -10.83
C PHE A 319 -17.59 -12.13 -9.52
N ILE A 320 -17.12 -11.29 -8.60
CA ILE A 320 -17.78 -10.99 -7.34
C ILE A 320 -18.18 -9.53 -7.33
N GLU A 321 -19.43 -9.26 -6.98
CA GLU A 321 -19.98 -7.90 -6.91
C GLU A 321 -19.38 -7.14 -5.71
N VAL A 322 -18.99 -5.90 -5.96
CA VAL A 322 -18.59 -4.94 -4.94
C VAL A 322 -19.84 -4.23 -4.44
N LEU A 323 -20.04 -4.30 -3.13
CA LEU A 323 -21.14 -3.67 -2.42
C LEU A 323 -20.68 -2.33 -1.83
N LEU A 324 -21.61 -1.39 -1.73
CA LEU A 324 -21.37 -0.04 -1.23
C LEU A 324 -22.23 0.24 0.00
N SER A 325 -21.68 0.98 0.97
CA SER A 325 -22.45 1.53 2.10
C SER A 325 -22.73 3.00 1.84
N ASP A 326 -23.85 3.47 2.36
CA ASP A 326 -24.10 4.90 2.51
C ASP A 326 -23.32 5.51 3.69
N LEU A 327 -22.65 4.69 4.52
CA LEU A 327 -21.76 5.14 5.58
C LEU A 327 -20.40 5.61 4.99
N PRO A 328 -19.85 6.73 5.50
CA PRO A 328 -18.54 7.21 5.09
C PRO A 328 -17.44 6.18 5.37
N LYS A 329 -16.32 6.27 4.64
CA LYS A 329 -15.13 5.44 4.83
C LYS A 329 -14.75 5.34 6.31
N ALA A 330 -14.59 4.12 6.80
CA ALA A 330 -13.97 3.90 8.10
C ALA A 330 -12.52 4.43 8.07
N GLU A 331 -12.11 5.15 9.12
CA GLU A 331 -10.79 5.83 9.21
C GLU A 331 -9.57 4.91 9.09
N LYS A 332 -9.77 3.58 9.15
CA LYS A 332 -8.71 2.55 9.16
C LYS A 332 -8.61 1.71 7.90
N ILE A 333 -9.16 2.14 6.76
CA ILE A 333 -8.84 1.46 5.50
C ILE A 333 -7.43 1.91 5.10
N HIS A 334 -6.47 0.98 5.08
CA HIS A 334 -5.13 1.28 4.57
C HIS A 334 -5.24 1.80 3.15
N SER A 335 -4.99 3.11 2.98
CA SER A 335 -4.91 3.75 1.69
C SER A 335 -3.49 3.57 1.17
N GLY A 336 -3.29 2.67 0.22
CA GLY A 336 -2.06 2.64 -0.58
C GLY A 336 -1.78 4.03 -1.16
N SER A 337 -0.52 4.45 -1.14
CA SER A 337 -0.06 5.74 -1.68
C SER A 337 -0.19 5.77 -3.21
N GLY A 338 -1.43 5.98 -3.68
CA GLY A 338 -1.78 6.10 -5.09
C GLY A 338 -2.30 7.50 -5.40
N PHE A 339 -1.43 8.52 -5.33
CA PHE A 339 -1.69 9.82 -5.93
C PHE A 339 -0.40 10.44 -6.48
N GLY A 340 -0.45 10.88 -7.75
CA GLY A 340 0.61 11.59 -8.49
C GLY A 340 1.47 10.64 -9.33
N GLY A 341 1.43 10.64 -10.66
CA GLY A 341 1.53 11.82 -11.51
C GLY A 341 3.00 12.26 -11.55
N TYR A 342 3.62 12.13 -12.74
CA TYR A 342 4.97 12.53 -13.13
C TYR A 342 6.12 11.54 -12.84
N GLY A 343 6.39 10.74 -13.88
CA GLY A 343 7.66 10.05 -14.12
C GLY A 343 7.90 9.90 -15.62
N LEU A 344 7.42 10.89 -16.41
CA LEU A 344 7.79 11.10 -17.81
C LEU A 344 8.57 12.41 -17.83
N GLU A 345 9.82 12.35 -17.39
CA GLU A 345 10.88 13.31 -17.68
C GLU A 345 12.13 12.74 -17.01
N LEU A 346 12.90 11.97 -17.78
CA LEU A 346 14.35 11.73 -17.67
C LEU A 346 14.77 10.54 -18.55
N ILE A 347 14.18 10.37 -19.74
CA ILE A 347 14.83 9.62 -20.83
C ILE A 347 14.48 10.31 -22.15
N ASP A 348 15.17 11.41 -22.41
CA ASP A 348 15.54 11.93 -23.73
C ASP A 348 16.54 13.06 -23.42
N ALA A 349 17.72 13.19 -23.98
CA ALA A 349 18.54 12.41 -24.88
C ALA A 349 19.94 13.06 -24.79
N ARG A 350 21.01 12.28 -24.93
CA ARG A 350 22.37 12.68 -25.38
C ARG A 350 23.13 13.79 -24.67
#